data_AF-A0A2E2W8A9-F1
#
_entry.id   AF-A0A2E2W8A9-F1
#
_cell.length_a   1.000
_cell.length_b   1.000
_cell.length_c   1.000
_cell.angle_alpha   90.00
_cell.angle_beta   90.00
_cell.angle_gamma   90.00
#
_symmetry.space_group_name_H-M   'P 1'
#
loop_
_entity.id
_entity.type
_entity.pdbx_description
1 polymer ?
#
loop_
_entity_poly.entity_id
_entity_poly.type
_entity_poly.pdbx_seq_one_letter_code
_entity_poly.pdbx_strand_id
1 'polypeptide(L)'
;MKKFKHLSLILIALFAVVFTSCEDEPLEGEFVTEEPGGGSPGSFVATVDGQSFSATQVIAEINQGALFINGNDGNFSIAFVVTNKSECVFDLTTFSTTANIGQITGEAYSTNPLSDLSSGTLEITSYNTEDLTVSGTFEFVAVELTPNGPGTETIAVTEGSFTSIPFIVNSGEVEPSECVPPGTGGDPDPDPDPEPEPAILFAKADTVDFIPAQVEVSQYMVGMQPMIQVKATDAIGATLRLDIPETLALGTFDLFTGISDGTKRIGYYDPNTGGETLSSNPGTITITEFSSFTGKLVATFEFTAQDPLGEDPTVVQITEGNLDIHFEPTPGNITLAFEADIDGNGFTAESVTVTNNTFNEISIITIAATMGGETIQLDFPMAAVSEGTYGMSPALFTGNEIVGTYLPTTGSAVAFTSDPGTFTITTFDEAANVIEGTFSFTARDATATDPAVYQITNGTFLIQL
;
A
#
# COMPACT_ATOMS: atom_id res chain seq x y z
N MET A 1 84.45 18.92 32.25
CA MET A 1 83.21 19.16 31.46
C MET A 1 82.14 19.75 32.39
N LYS A 2 82.15 21.07 32.62
CA LYS A 2 81.30 21.76 33.62
C LYS A 2 80.31 22.76 33.02
N LYS A 3 80.19 22.81 31.68
CA LYS A 3 79.35 23.78 30.95
C LYS A 3 78.01 23.22 30.44
N PHE A 4 77.69 21.94 30.71
CA PHE A 4 76.44 21.31 30.24
C PHE A 4 75.31 21.24 31.28
N LYS A 5 75.53 21.69 32.53
CA LYS A 5 74.48 21.66 33.57
C LYS A 5 73.46 22.81 33.46
N HIS A 6 73.78 23.89 32.77
CA HIS A 6 72.85 25.02 32.59
C HIS A 6 71.95 24.85 31.35
N LEU A 7 72.30 23.98 30.41
CA LEU A 7 71.48 23.72 29.21
C LEU A 7 70.25 22.87 29.54
N SER A 8 70.36 21.95 30.51
CA SER A 8 69.22 21.13 30.98
C SER A 8 68.20 21.93 31.78
N LEU A 9 68.63 22.93 32.55
CA LEU A 9 67.69 23.80 33.29
C LEU A 9 66.94 24.76 32.35
N ILE A 10 67.60 25.24 31.29
CA ILE A 10 66.95 26.09 30.27
C ILE A 10 65.96 25.28 29.43
N LEU A 11 66.25 24.02 29.11
CA LEU A 11 65.34 23.16 28.34
C LEU A 11 64.06 22.80 29.12
N ILE A 12 64.16 22.61 30.44
CA ILE A 12 63.00 22.33 31.30
C ILE A 12 62.15 23.60 31.52
N ALA A 13 62.79 24.77 31.61
CA ALA A 13 62.07 26.05 31.65
C ALA A 13 61.35 26.38 30.32
N LEU A 14 61.91 25.96 29.18
CA LEU A 14 61.27 26.15 27.87
C LEU A 14 60.06 25.22 27.65
N PHE A 15 60.05 24.03 28.29
CA PHE A 15 58.92 23.09 28.21
C PHE A 15 57.75 23.44 29.14
N ALA A 16 57.97 24.30 30.14
CA ALA A 16 56.92 24.72 31.07
C ALA A 16 56.08 25.92 30.58
N VAL A 17 56.49 26.61 29.50
CA VAL A 17 55.80 27.79 28.95
C VAL A 17 54.89 27.43 27.76
N VAL A 18 54.89 26.17 27.31
CA VAL A 18 54.06 25.73 26.17
C VAL A 18 52.62 25.32 26.57
N PHE A 19 52.25 25.47 27.85
CA PHE A 19 50.91 25.14 28.36
C PHE A 19 50.11 26.35 28.84
N THR A 20 50.49 27.57 28.43
CA THR A 20 49.74 28.80 28.79
C THR A 20 49.40 29.60 27.53
N SER A 21 48.67 28.99 26.59
CA SER A 21 47.95 29.74 25.55
C SER A 21 46.66 29.01 25.16
N CYS A 22 45.75 28.91 26.12
CA CYS A 22 44.34 29.06 25.79
C CYS A 22 43.89 30.27 26.62
N GLU A 23 44.10 31.47 26.08
CA GLU A 23 43.24 32.58 26.45
C GLU A 23 41.86 32.18 25.92
N ASP A 24 40.87 32.03 26.82
CA ASP A 24 39.47 32.10 26.44
C ASP A 24 39.23 33.52 25.93
N GLU A 25 39.47 33.76 24.65
CA GLU A 25 38.83 34.88 23.97
C GLU A 25 37.32 34.54 23.95
N PRO A 26 36.47 35.32 24.63
CA PRO A 26 35.04 35.21 24.41
C PRO A 26 34.83 35.46 22.92
N LEU A 27 34.11 34.55 22.27
CA LEU A 27 33.75 34.64 20.87
C LEU A 27 32.90 35.90 20.66
N GLU A 28 33.55 37.03 20.39
CA GLU A 28 32.91 38.26 19.94
C GLU A 28 32.94 38.29 18.42
N GLY A 29 31.95 37.61 17.86
CA GLY A 29 31.39 37.86 16.55
C GLY A 29 29.88 37.91 16.72
N GLU A 30 29.18 38.62 15.84
CA GLU A 30 27.75 38.43 15.69
C GLU A 30 27.58 36.99 15.22
N PHE A 31 27.30 36.09 16.17
CA PHE A 31 26.88 34.75 15.84
C PHE A 31 25.63 34.95 15.01
N VAL A 32 25.73 34.59 13.73
CA VAL A 32 24.52 34.28 12.99
C VAL A 32 23.91 33.15 13.81
N THR A 33 22.89 33.48 14.59
CA THR A 33 21.91 32.49 15.02
C THR A 33 21.33 32.01 13.70
N GLU A 34 21.93 30.95 13.15
CA GLU A 34 21.28 30.13 12.14
C GLU A 34 19.89 29.89 12.71
N GLU A 35 18.89 30.38 11.97
CA GLU A 35 17.50 30.01 12.16
C GLU A 35 17.43 28.50 12.41
N PRO A 36 16.56 28.03 13.32
CA PRO A 36 16.39 26.59 13.51
C PRO A 36 16.00 25.97 12.15
N GLY A 37 16.93 25.23 11.54
CA GLY A 37 16.78 24.67 10.19
C GLY A 37 18.05 24.52 9.34
N GLY A 38 19.20 25.07 9.74
CA GLY A 38 20.44 25.06 8.96
C GLY A 38 21.41 23.90 9.22
N GLY A 39 21.05 22.66 8.88
CA GLY A 39 22.00 21.55 8.82
C GLY A 39 22.95 21.64 7.61
N SER A 40 24.15 21.05 7.68
CA SER A 40 24.98 20.86 6.48
C SER A 40 24.26 19.90 5.53
N PRO A 41 24.28 20.09 4.19
CA PRO A 41 23.65 19.16 3.26
C PRO A 41 24.03 17.69 3.56
N GLY A 42 23.01 16.83 3.63
CA GLY A 42 23.13 15.43 4.03
C GLY A 42 23.05 15.17 5.54
N SER A 43 22.84 16.18 6.38
CA SER A 43 22.70 16.00 7.83
C SER A 43 21.29 15.59 8.24
N PHE A 44 21.21 14.69 9.22
CA PHE A 44 19.99 14.32 9.95
C PHE A 44 20.31 14.32 11.45
N VAL A 45 19.64 15.16 12.22
CA VAL A 45 19.91 15.41 13.65
C VAL A 45 18.62 15.52 14.45
N ALA A 46 18.67 15.23 15.74
CA ALA A 46 17.57 15.42 16.68
C ALA A 46 18.09 15.41 18.14
N THR A 47 17.18 15.57 19.10
CA THR A 47 17.41 15.29 20.52
C THR A 47 16.46 14.18 20.96
N VAL A 48 16.99 13.06 21.46
CA VAL A 48 16.22 11.87 21.90
C VAL A 48 16.36 11.74 23.42
N ASP A 49 15.26 11.86 24.17
CA ASP A 49 15.23 11.90 25.64
C ASP A 49 16.29 12.86 26.24
N GLY A 50 16.47 14.02 25.60
CA GLY A 50 17.42 15.04 26.02
C GLY A 50 18.89 14.73 25.67
N GLN A 51 19.17 13.65 24.94
CA GLN A 51 20.50 13.34 24.39
C GLN A 51 20.57 13.71 22.91
N SER A 52 21.69 14.28 22.47
CA SER A 52 21.89 14.62 21.06
C SER A 52 21.99 13.36 20.19
N PHE A 53 21.25 13.36 19.09
CA PHE A 53 21.29 12.36 18.03
C PHE A 53 21.83 13.00 16.74
N SER A 54 22.80 12.35 16.12
CA SER A 54 23.33 12.74 14.81
C SER A 54 23.59 11.48 14.01
N ALA A 55 22.86 11.33 12.90
CA ALA A 55 22.96 10.16 12.06
C ALA A 55 24.36 10.10 11.39
N THR A 56 24.99 8.93 11.47
CA THR A 56 26.22 8.61 10.73
C THR A 56 25.92 8.09 9.33
N GLN A 57 24.70 7.56 9.13
CA GLN A 57 24.16 7.15 7.84
C GLN A 57 22.75 7.72 7.69
N VAL A 58 22.49 8.36 6.54
CA VAL A 58 21.15 8.81 6.16
C VAL A 58 20.82 8.19 4.81
N ILE A 59 19.64 7.60 4.71
CA ILE A 59 19.09 7.03 3.48
C ILE A 59 17.73 7.66 3.26
N ALA A 60 17.48 8.16 2.04
CA ALA A 60 16.13 8.45 1.60
C ALA A 60 15.87 7.76 0.26
N GLU A 61 14.67 7.23 0.08
CA GLU A 61 14.27 6.59 -1.16
C GLU A 61 12.77 6.70 -1.40
N ILE A 62 12.37 6.73 -2.66
CA ILE A 62 10.98 6.57 -3.06
C ILE A 62 10.79 5.12 -3.48
N ASN A 63 9.88 4.45 -2.78
CA ASN A 63 9.50 3.08 -3.06
C ASN A 63 7.98 3.02 -3.09
N GLN A 64 7.44 2.52 -4.21
CA GLN A 64 6.01 2.46 -4.49
C GLN A 64 5.31 3.81 -4.31
N GLY A 65 6.00 4.91 -4.65
CA GLY A 65 5.47 6.28 -4.57
C GLY A 65 5.50 6.92 -3.19
N ALA A 66 5.83 6.16 -2.14
CA ALA A 66 6.06 6.67 -0.79
C ALA A 66 7.53 7.04 -0.57
N LEU A 67 7.76 8.16 0.11
CA LEU A 67 9.10 8.63 0.49
C LEU A 67 9.49 8.02 1.84
N PHE A 68 10.57 7.25 1.86
CA PHE A 68 11.21 6.73 3.05
C PHE A 68 12.41 7.60 3.40
N ILE A 69 12.55 7.96 4.67
CA ILE A 69 13.70 8.71 5.20
C ILE A 69 14.18 8.01 6.47
N ASN A 70 15.45 7.63 6.54
CA ASN A 70 16.04 6.97 7.70
C ASN A 70 17.37 7.64 8.07
N GLY A 71 17.50 8.07 9.31
CA GLY A 71 18.76 8.46 9.93
C GLY A 71 19.18 7.41 10.97
N ASN A 72 20.41 6.92 10.89
CA ASN A 72 20.97 5.92 11.80
C ASN A 72 22.34 6.39 12.33
N ASP A 73 22.57 6.30 13.64
CA ASP A 73 23.85 6.67 14.27
C ASP A 73 24.76 5.47 14.64
N GLY A 74 24.30 4.25 14.37
CA GLY A 74 24.92 2.97 14.71
C GLY A 74 24.28 2.27 15.92
N ASN A 75 23.50 2.99 16.73
CA ASN A 75 22.82 2.47 17.93
C ASN A 75 21.30 2.69 17.87
N PHE A 76 20.88 3.82 17.30
CA PHE A 76 19.51 4.28 17.17
C PHE A 76 19.18 4.64 15.73
N SER A 77 17.91 4.49 15.37
CA SER A 77 17.41 4.92 14.07
C SER A 77 16.12 5.71 14.21
N ILE A 78 16.00 6.79 13.44
CA ILE A 78 14.76 7.55 13.27
C ILE A 78 14.35 7.34 11.82
N ALA A 79 13.12 6.91 11.61
CA ALA A 79 12.59 6.63 10.29
C ALA A 79 11.28 7.39 10.08
N PHE A 80 11.01 7.69 8.81
CA PHE A 80 9.76 8.22 8.33
C PHE A 80 9.41 7.46 7.06
N VAL A 81 8.14 7.14 6.91
CA VAL A 81 7.50 6.85 5.62
C VAL A 81 6.66 8.10 5.35
N VAL A 82 6.46 8.53 4.10
CA VAL A 82 5.58 9.65 3.70
C VAL A 82 4.90 9.32 2.36
N THR A 83 3.62 8.97 2.34
CA THR A 83 2.90 8.61 1.09
C THR A 83 2.45 9.84 0.32
N ASN A 84 1.94 10.86 1.01
CA ASN A 84 1.53 12.14 0.43
C ASN A 84 2.72 13.13 0.39
N LYS A 85 3.86 12.69 -0.14
CA LYS A 85 5.12 13.46 -0.15
C LYS A 85 4.90 14.81 -0.84
N SER A 86 5.05 15.89 -0.11
CA SER A 86 4.90 17.26 -0.57
C SER A 86 5.52 18.18 0.48
N GLU A 87 5.73 19.45 0.15
CA GLU A 87 6.08 20.46 1.14
C GLU A 87 4.86 20.72 2.03
N CYS A 88 4.78 19.99 3.16
CA CYS A 88 3.59 19.91 3.99
C CYS A 88 3.91 19.52 5.44
N VAL A 89 2.91 19.68 6.32
CA VAL A 89 2.96 19.26 7.72
C VAL A 89 2.10 18.00 7.89
N PHE A 90 2.70 16.94 8.40
CA PHE A 90 2.11 15.62 8.61
C PHE A 90 1.93 15.34 10.10
N ASP A 91 0.74 14.89 10.49
CA ASP A 91 0.45 14.41 11.85
C ASP A 91 0.90 12.94 11.99
N LEU A 92 1.85 12.71 12.89
CA LEU A 92 2.44 11.38 13.11
C LEU A 92 1.58 10.47 14.00
N THR A 93 0.39 10.91 14.41
CA THR A 93 -0.54 10.16 15.28
C THR A 93 -1.82 9.68 14.61
N THR A 94 -2.05 10.00 13.34
CA THR A 94 -3.26 9.56 12.63
C THR A 94 -3.01 8.34 11.76
N PHE A 95 -4.02 7.47 11.58
CA PHE A 95 -3.95 6.32 10.67
C PHE A 95 -3.89 6.72 9.18
N SER A 96 -4.12 8.00 8.84
CA SER A 96 -3.90 8.50 7.49
C SER A 96 -2.45 8.91 7.34
N THR A 97 -1.69 8.06 6.66
CA THR A 97 -0.44 8.41 6.00
C THR A 97 0.64 9.01 6.92
N THR A 98 1.45 8.07 7.45
CA THR A 98 2.89 8.04 7.21
C THR A 98 3.83 8.81 8.15
N ALA A 99 4.25 8.10 9.22
CA ALA A 99 5.65 7.89 9.62
C ALA A 99 5.77 6.68 10.56
N ASN A 100 6.66 5.73 10.29
CA ASN A 100 7.08 4.74 11.29
C ASN A 100 8.44 5.18 11.83
N ILE A 101 8.55 5.47 13.12
CA ILE A 101 9.82 5.81 13.77
C ILE A 101 10.55 4.54 14.24
N GLY A 102 11.87 4.57 14.12
CA GLY A 102 12.76 3.42 14.23
C GLY A 102 12.99 2.88 15.64
N GLN A 103 13.20 1.57 15.63
CA GLN A 103 13.60 0.65 16.67
C GLN A 103 14.87 1.10 17.41
N ILE A 104 14.85 1.04 18.74
CA ILE A 104 16.08 0.94 19.55
C ILE A 104 16.58 -0.49 19.37
N THR A 105 17.88 -0.68 19.23
CA THR A 105 18.47 -2.02 19.34
C THR A 105 18.03 -2.69 20.67
N GLY A 106 16.98 -3.52 20.64
CA GLY A 106 16.44 -4.23 21.80
C GLY A 106 14.99 -3.91 22.22
N GLU A 107 14.39 -2.80 21.80
CA GLU A 107 13.00 -2.41 22.16
C GLU A 107 12.29 -1.68 21.01
N ALA A 108 11.00 -1.95 20.83
CA ALA A 108 10.19 -1.41 19.72
C ALA A 108 9.38 -0.21 20.21
N TYR A 109 9.66 1.02 19.75
CA TYR A 109 8.89 2.23 20.06
C TYR A 109 8.35 2.84 18.76
N SER A 110 7.13 3.38 18.78
CA SER A 110 6.51 4.07 17.64
C SER A 110 5.48 5.10 18.10
N THR A 111 5.17 6.11 17.29
CA THR A 111 3.90 6.83 17.46
C THR A 111 2.74 5.86 17.22
N ASN A 112 1.65 5.98 18.00
CA ASN A 112 0.56 5.02 17.93
C ASN A 112 -0.81 5.71 18.14
N PRO A 113 -1.70 5.75 17.14
CA PRO A 113 -3.03 6.37 17.24
C PRO A 113 -3.91 5.81 18.35
N LEU A 114 -3.63 4.61 18.85
CA LEU A 114 -4.37 3.97 19.94
C LEU A 114 -3.85 4.37 21.33
N SER A 115 -2.84 5.24 21.39
CA SER A 115 -2.24 5.73 22.63
C SER A 115 -2.32 7.25 22.73
N ASP A 116 -3.04 7.73 23.75
CA ASP A 116 -3.06 9.15 24.14
C ASP A 116 -1.68 9.66 24.62
N LEU A 117 -0.70 8.75 24.79
CA LEU A 117 0.67 9.08 25.18
C LEU A 117 1.58 9.39 23.98
N SER A 118 1.13 9.14 22.75
CA SER A 118 1.90 9.48 21.55
C SER A 118 1.43 10.79 20.93
N SER A 119 2.37 11.53 20.35
CA SER A 119 2.15 12.80 19.65
C SER A 119 3.22 12.96 18.59
N GLY A 120 3.01 13.81 17.58
CA GLY A 120 4.12 14.20 16.72
C GLY A 120 3.74 14.85 15.41
N THR A 121 4.68 15.60 14.86
CA THR A 121 4.58 16.26 13.57
C THR A 121 5.88 16.10 12.79
N LEU A 122 5.74 15.86 11.49
CA LEU A 122 6.81 15.95 10.50
C LEU A 122 6.47 17.08 9.54
N GLU A 123 7.37 18.02 9.30
CA GLU A 123 7.22 19.05 8.28
C GLU A 123 8.27 18.82 7.20
N ILE A 124 7.84 18.54 5.98
CA ILE A 124 8.73 18.61 4.81
C ILE A 124 8.78 20.07 4.37
N THR A 125 9.91 20.71 4.56
CA THR A 125 10.12 22.13 4.24
C THR A 125 10.66 22.35 2.83
N SER A 126 11.23 21.30 2.21
CA SER A 126 11.62 21.32 0.81
C SER A 126 11.58 19.93 0.20
N TYR A 127 10.93 19.79 -0.96
CA TYR A 127 10.90 18.56 -1.75
C TYR A 127 11.26 18.87 -3.21
N ASN A 128 12.52 18.64 -3.58
CA ASN A 128 13.06 19.01 -4.88
C ASN A 128 13.20 17.77 -5.78
N THR A 129 12.35 17.69 -6.80
CA THR A 129 12.31 16.58 -7.77
C THR A 129 13.37 16.70 -8.87
N GLU A 130 13.97 17.88 -9.08
CA GLU A 130 15.05 18.09 -10.05
C GLU A 130 16.40 17.64 -9.48
N ASP A 131 16.71 18.06 -8.25
CA ASP A 131 17.95 17.71 -7.55
C ASP A 131 17.84 16.41 -6.75
N LEU A 132 16.64 15.82 -6.67
CA LEU A 132 16.29 14.63 -5.88
C LEU A 132 16.72 14.76 -4.41
N THR A 133 16.32 15.87 -3.78
CA THR A 133 16.63 16.14 -2.37
C THR A 133 15.38 16.47 -1.55
N VAL A 134 15.39 16.10 -0.27
CA VAL A 134 14.34 16.44 0.69
C VAL A 134 14.91 17.06 1.96
N SER A 135 14.22 18.05 2.51
CA SER A 135 14.54 18.71 3.78
C SER A 135 13.28 18.85 4.63
N GLY A 136 13.45 18.90 5.94
CA GLY A 136 12.32 18.99 6.87
C GLY A 136 12.73 19.06 8.33
N THR A 137 11.71 19.25 9.18
CA THR A 137 11.81 19.26 10.64
C THR A 137 10.83 18.25 11.23
N PHE A 138 11.10 17.78 12.45
CA PHE A 138 10.21 16.83 13.12
C PHE A 138 10.32 16.92 14.64
N GLU A 139 9.23 16.59 15.31
CA GLU A 139 9.15 16.42 16.76
C GLU A 139 8.03 15.42 17.08
N PHE A 140 8.26 14.50 18.02
CA PHE A 140 7.26 13.50 18.39
C PHE A 140 7.54 12.86 19.75
N VAL A 141 6.52 12.19 20.29
CA VAL A 141 6.61 11.27 21.42
C VAL A 141 6.18 9.89 20.95
N ALA A 142 7.12 8.94 20.97
CA ALA A 142 6.88 7.54 20.63
C ALA A 142 6.53 6.76 21.90
N VAL A 143 5.70 5.73 21.78
CA VAL A 143 5.30 4.80 22.85
C VAL A 143 5.88 3.41 22.59
N GLU A 144 6.18 2.67 23.66
CA GLU A 144 6.61 1.28 23.58
C GLU A 144 5.55 0.42 22.85
N LEU A 145 5.99 -0.52 22.02
CA LEU A 145 5.17 -1.52 21.35
C LEU A 145 5.28 -2.84 22.11
N THR A 146 4.17 -3.26 22.71
CA THR A 146 4.06 -4.55 23.38
C THR A 146 3.22 -5.53 22.56
N PRO A 147 3.32 -6.85 22.80
CA PRO A 147 2.43 -7.83 22.15
C PRO A 147 0.92 -7.60 22.37
N ASN A 148 0.54 -6.75 23.33
CA ASN A 148 -0.86 -6.47 23.68
C ASN A 148 -1.29 -5.03 23.32
N GLY A 149 -0.51 -4.30 22.52
CA GLY A 149 -0.76 -2.90 22.16
C GLY A 149 0.29 -1.92 22.70
N PRO A 150 0.05 -0.60 22.61
CA PRO A 150 1.00 0.38 23.10
C PRO A 150 1.21 0.21 24.62
N GLY A 151 2.47 0.19 25.03
CA GLY A 151 2.90 0.17 26.41
C GLY A 151 2.74 1.53 27.08
N THR A 152 3.34 1.67 28.26
CA THR A 152 3.27 2.92 29.05
C THR A 152 4.56 3.73 29.00
N GLU A 153 5.63 3.17 28.44
CA GLU A 153 6.91 3.85 28.30
C GLU A 153 6.91 4.72 27.04
N THR A 154 7.55 5.88 27.12
CA THR A 154 7.59 6.88 26.05
C THR A 154 9.00 7.40 25.83
N ILE A 155 9.32 7.72 24.58
CA ILE A 155 10.55 8.40 24.18
C ILE A 155 10.18 9.69 23.48
N ALA A 156 10.74 10.80 23.96
CA ALA A 156 10.56 12.10 23.33
C ALA A 156 11.68 12.39 22.35
N VAL A 157 11.32 12.77 21.13
CA VAL A 157 12.24 13.23 20.09
C VAL A 157 11.89 14.68 19.75
N THR A 158 12.81 15.58 20.02
CA THR A 158 12.63 17.03 19.87
C THR A 158 13.73 17.60 18.98
N GLU A 159 13.53 18.82 18.47
CA GLU A 159 14.54 19.54 17.67
C GLU A 159 15.06 18.73 16.46
N GLY A 160 14.19 17.88 15.88
CA GLY A 160 14.52 17.04 14.75
C GLY A 160 14.63 17.86 13.46
N SER A 161 15.69 17.62 12.68
CA SER A 161 15.83 18.21 11.35
C SER A 161 16.65 17.33 10.41
N PHE A 162 16.34 17.42 9.14
CA PHE A 162 17.13 16.84 8.06
C PHE A 162 17.23 17.84 6.91
N THR A 163 18.42 17.95 6.31
CA THR A 163 18.71 19.02 5.35
C THR A 163 19.33 18.45 4.09
N SER A 164 18.66 18.69 2.95
CA SER A 164 19.09 18.29 1.61
C SER A 164 19.55 16.83 1.55
N ILE A 165 18.74 15.93 2.10
CA ILE A 165 18.99 14.50 2.03
C ILE A 165 18.74 14.04 0.60
N PRO A 166 19.74 13.48 -0.10
CA PRO A 166 19.53 12.94 -1.43
C PRO A 166 18.64 11.70 -1.34
N PHE A 167 17.64 11.60 -2.20
CA PHE A 167 16.82 10.41 -2.33
C PHE A 167 17.00 9.74 -3.69
N ILE A 168 16.81 8.43 -3.73
CA ILE A 168 16.76 7.66 -4.97
C ILE A 168 15.32 7.22 -5.26
N VAL A 169 14.98 7.06 -6.53
CA VAL A 169 13.66 6.54 -6.93
C VAL A 169 13.81 5.07 -7.31
N ASN A 170 13.30 4.19 -6.47
CA ASN A 170 13.29 2.75 -6.70
C ASN A 170 12.02 2.34 -7.46
N SER A 171 10.84 2.89 -7.09
CA SER A 171 9.56 2.65 -7.78
C SER A 171 8.48 3.68 -7.40
N GLY A 172 7.51 3.90 -8.30
CA GLY A 172 6.39 4.84 -8.13
C GLY A 172 6.67 6.29 -8.57
N GLU A 173 5.67 7.16 -8.42
CA GLU A 173 5.75 8.54 -8.91
C GLU A 173 6.62 9.43 -8.01
N VAL A 174 7.43 10.28 -8.64
CA VAL A 174 8.31 11.25 -7.95
C VAL A 174 7.64 12.59 -7.69
N GLU A 175 6.52 12.89 -8.36
CA GLU A 175 5.85 14.18 -8.22
C GLU A 175 5.21 14.35 -6.82
N PRO A 176 5.18 15.59 -6.29
CA PRO A 176 4.58 15.87 -5.01
C PRO A 176 3.04 15.75 -5.05
N SER A 177 2.46 15.36 -3.92
CA SER A 177 1.01 15.38 -3.71
C SER A 177 0.51 16.78 -3.34
N GLU A 178 -0.80 17.04 -3.49
CA GLU A 178 -1.43 18.26 -2.98
C GLU A 178 -1.32 18.32 -1.44
N CYS A 179 -0.80 19.43 -0.90
CA CYS A 179 -0.74 19.64 0.55
C CYS A 179 -2.08 20.21 1.04
N VAL A 180 -2.82 19.42 1.83
CA VAL A 180 -4.03 19.89 2.53
C VAL A 180 -3.68 20.17 3.99
N PRO A 181 -3.56 21.44 4.43
CA PRO A 181 -3.18 21.74 5.80
C PRO A 181 -4.29 21.28 6.78
N PRO A 182 -3.95 20.62 7.89
CA PRO A 182 -4.93 20.28 8.90
C PRO A 182 -5.44 21.56 9.60
N GLY A 183 -6.69 21.96 9.33
CA GLY A 183 -7.49 22.76 10.27
C GLY A 183 -7.85 24.21 9.94
N THR A 184 -7.97 24.65 8.68
CA THR A 184 -8.53 25.99 8.39
C THR A 184 -9.99 25.94 7.94
N GLY A 185 -10.89 25.74 8.89
CA GLY A 185 -12.29 26.11 8.72
C GLY A 185 -12.43 27.64 8.77
N GLY A 186 -12.64 28.28 7.62
CA GLY A 186 -12.90 29.71 7.53
C GLY A 186 -13.52 30.10 6.18
N ASP A 187 -14.80 30.47 6.25
CA ASP A 187 -15.70 31.12 5.26
C ASP A 187 -15.17 31.35 3.81
N PRO A 188 -15.86 30.83 2.76
CA PRO A 188 -15.40 30.94 1.39
C PRO A 188 -15.68 32.34 0.82
N ASP A 189 -14.64 33.08 0.46
CA ASP A 189 -14.74 33.99 -0.69
C ASP A 189 -14.46 33.15 -1.95
N PRO A 190 -15.20 33.33 -3.06
CA PRO A 190 -15.24 32.37 -4.14
C PRO A 190 -14.02 32.55 -5.04
N ASP A 191 -12.98 31.77 -4.78
CA ASP A 191 -11.99 31.46 -5.81
C ASP A 191 -12.60 30.43 -6.79
N PRO A 192 -12.23 30.48 -8.07
CA PRO A 192 -12.91 29.75 -9.13
C PRO A 192 -12.64 28.27 -8.95
N ASP A 193 -13.72 27.48 -9.02
CA ASP A 193 -13.77 26.01 -9.08
C ASP A 193 -12.42 25.31 -8.81
N PRO A 194 -12.22 24.66 -7.64
CA PRO A 194 -11.26 23.57 -7.60
C PRO A 194 -11.62 22.63 -8.75
N GLU A 195 -10.64 22.24 -9.58
CA GLU A 195 -10.88 21.17 -10.55
C GLU A 195 -11.53 20.00 -9.78
N PRO A 196 -12.68 19.51 -10.24
CA PRO A 196 -13.42 18.51 -9.47
C PRO A 196 -12.50 17.32 -9.22
N GLU A 197 -12.37 16.93 -7.96
CA GLU A 197 -11.84 15.62 -7.55
C GLU A 197 -12.29 14.57 -8.59
N PRO A 198 -11.40 13.72 -9.12
CA PRO A 198 -11.79 12.75 -10.12
C PRO A 198 -12.97 11.94 -9.58
N ALA A 199 -14.11 12.02 -10.26
CA ALA A 199 -15.34 11.46 -9.75
C ALA A 199 -15.16 9.95 -9.58
N ILE A 200 -15.21 9.48 -8.32
CA ILE A 200 -15.21 8.06 -7.90
C ILE A 200 -16.24 7.23 -8.69
N LEU A 201 -17.29 7.90 -9.20
CA LEU A 201 -18.24 7.36 -10.14
C LEU A 201 -18.64 8.44 -11.15
N PHE A 202 -18.70 8.08 -12.43
CA PHE A 202 -19.26 8.91 -13.50
C PHE A 202 -20.21 8.08 -14.37
N ALA A 203 -21.25 8.72 -14.91
CA ALA A 203 -22.09 8.16 -15.96
C ALA A 203 -22.80 9.28 -16.74
N LYS A 204 -23.47 8.92 -17.83
CA LYS A 204 -24.44 9.78 -18.54
C LYS A 204 -25.84 9.19 -18.46
N ALA A 205 -26.82 9.99 -18.06
CA ALA A 205 -28.25 9.69 -18.15
C ALA A 205 -28.85 10.43 -19.37
N ASP A 206 -29.33 9.68 -20.36
CA ASP A 206 -29.84 10.22 -21.64
C ASP A 206 -28.91 11.26 -22.26
N THR A 207 -27.61 10.93 -22.32
CA THR A 207 -26.50 11.78 -22.83
C THR A 207 -26.10 12.97 -21.93
N VAL A 208 -26.83 13.24 -20.85
CA VAL A 208 -26.51 14.27 -19.87
C VAL A 208 -25.59 13.70 -18.80
N ASP A 209 -24.53 14.42 -18.44
CA ASP A 209 -23.61 14.00 -17.38
C ASP A 209 -24.35 13.86 -16.05
N PHE A 210 -24.24 12.68 -15.44
CA PHE A 210 -24.58 12.45 -14.06
C PHE A 210 -23.34 12.73 -13.22
N ILE A 211 -23.32 13.89 -12.58
CA ILE A 211 -22.21 14.33 -11.72
C ILE A 211 -22.66 14.14 -10.27
N PRO A 212 -22.13 13.12 -9.56
CA PRO A 212 -22.54 12.90 -8.19
C PRO A 212 -22.05 14.02 -7.27
N ALA A 213 -22.94 14.51 -6.42
CA ALA A 213 -22.60 15.35 -5.28
C ALA A 213 -22.17 14.50 -4.08
N GLN A 214 -22.62 13.24 -4.02
CA GLN A 214 -22.27 12.27 -2.98
C GLN A 214 -22.19 10.87 -3.58
N VAL A 215 -21.20 10.08 -3.15
CA VAL A 215 -21.13 8.63 -3.40
C VAL A 215 -21.03 7.91 -2.06
N GLU A 216 -21.94 6.97 -1.81
CA GLU A 216 -21.98 6.11 -0.64
C GLU A 216 -21.68 4.67 -1.07
N VAL A 217 -20.72 4.05 -0.40
CA VAL A 217 -20.37 2.65 -0.61
C VAL A 217 -20.64 1.88 0.68
N SER A 218 -21.39 0.79 0.59
CA SER A 218 -21.72 -0.04 1.75
C SER A 218 -21.77 -1.52 1.41
N GLN A 219 -21.45 -2.36 2.40
CA GLN A 219 -21.61 -3.80 2.30
C GLN A 219 -22.83 -4.28 3.09
N TYR A 220 -23.53 -5.29 2.56
CA TYR A 220 -24.65 -5.92 3.24
C TYR A 220 -24.80 -7.39 2.86
N MET A 221 -25.41 -8.19 3.75
CA MET A 221 -25.62 -9.62 3.55
C MET A 221 -27.08 -9.91 3.18
N VAL A 222 -27.30 -10.61 2.07
CA VAL A 222 -28.63 -11.11 1.68
C VAL A 222 -28.57 -12.62 1.50
N GLY A 223 -29.23 -13.37 2.38
CA GLY A 223 -29.28 -14.84 2.25
C GLY A 223 -27.90 -15.51 2.30
N MET A 224 -26.97 -14.98 3.11
CA MET A 224 -25.55 -15.38 3.18
C MET A 224 -24.69 -14.99 1.97
N GLN A 225 -25.23 -14.25 1.01
CA GLN A 225 -24.45 -13.67 -0.07
C GLN A 225 -24.05 -12.23 0.30
N PRO A 226 -22.74 -11.93 0.36
CA PRO A 226 -22.27 -10.56 0.52
C PRO A 226 -22.52 -9.74 -0.76
N MET A 227 -22.96 -8.50 -0.56
CA MET A 227 -23.32 -7.55 -1.60
C MET A 227 -22.65 -6.22 -1.33
N ILE A 228 -22.12 -5.60 -2.38
CA ILE A 228 -21.62 -4.24 -2.38
C ILE A 228 -22.69 -3.35 -3.00
N GLN A 229 -23.09 -2.31 -2.29
CA GLN A 229 -23.93 -1.24 -2.80
C GLN A 229 -23.07 -0.01 -3.06
N VAL A 230 -23.13 0.49 -4.29
CA VAL A 230 -22.60 1.80 -4.66
C VAL A 230 -23.79 2.68 -4.98
N LYS A 231 -24.02 3.73 -4.19
CA LYS A 231 -25.12 4.67 -4.39
C LYS A 231 -24.57 6.08 -4.56
N ALA A 232 -24.79 6.64 -5.74
CA ALA A 232 -24.43 7.99 -6.09
C ALA A 232 -25.69 8.87 -6.12
N THR A 233 -25.57 10.10 -5.59
CA THR A 233 -26.66 11.09 -5.55
C THR A 233 -26.14 12.41 -6.14
N ASP A 234 -26.82 12.97 -7.12
CA ASP A 234 -26.44 14.26 -7.73
C ASP A 234 -26.97 15.47 -6.94
N ALA A 235 -26.64 16.69 -7.39
CA ALA A 235 -27.03 17.93 -6.74
C ALA A 235 -28.54 18.20 -6.73
N ILE A 236 -29.32 17.56 -7.62
CA ILE A 236 -30.78 17.68 -7.66
C ILE A 236 -31.47 16.52 -6.95
N GLY A 237 -30.71 15.58 -6.37
CA GLY A 237 -31.20 14.42 -5.63
C GLY A 237 -31.52 13.21 -6.49
N ALA A 238 -31.23 13.23 -7.79
CA ALA A 238 -31.32 12.03 -8.62
C ALA A 238 -30.28 11.01 -8.15
N THR A 239 -30.62 9.72 -8.21
CA THR A 239 -29.76 8.65 -7.71
C THR A 239 -29.41 7.65 -8.80
N LEU A 240 -28.16 7.20 -8.78
CA LEU A 240 -27.68 6.04 -9.52
C LEU A 240 -27.15 5.03 -8.51
N ARG A 241 -27.63 3.79 -8.58
CA ARG A 241 -27.21 2.73 -7.66
C ARG A 241 -26.83 1.47 -8.40
N LEU A 242 -25.75 0.84 -7.97
CA LEU A 242 -25.33 -0.48 -8.40
C LEU A 242 -25.28 -1.41 -7.18
N ASP A 243 -25.91 -2.57 -7.31
CA ASP A 243 -25.72 -3.68 -6.37
C ASP A 243 -24.89 -4.76 -7.05
N ILE A 244 -23.80 -5.18 -6.42
CA ILE A 244 -22.82 -6.09 -7.00
C ILE A 244 -22.53 -7.21 -5.98
N PRO A 245 -22.78 -8.49 -6.31
CA PRO A 245 -22.35 -9.60 -5.48
C PRO A 245 -20.83 -9.58 -5.30
N GLU A 246 -20.36 -9.79 -4.08
CA GLU A 246 -18.93 -9.86 -3.75
C GLU A 246 -18.38 -11.26 -4.15
N THR A 247 -18.34 -11.53 -5.47
CA THR A 247 -17.83 -12.77 -6.06
C THR A 247 -16.56 -12.47 -6.84
N LEU A 248 -15.50 -13.27 -6.64
CA LEU A 248 -14.13 -13.10 -7.15
C LEU A 248 -13.98 -13.24 -8.69
N ALA A 249 -14.70 -12.47 -9.50
CA ALA A 249 -14.64 -12.61 -10.95
C ALA A 249 -14.47 -11.26 -11.65
N LEU A 250 -13.28 -11.06 -12.22
CA LEU A 250 -13.05 -10.07 -13.27
C LEU A 250 -13.82 -10.46 -14.54
N GLY A 251 -14.15 -9.48 -15.37
CA GLY A 251 -14.80 -9.69 -16.66
C GLY A 251 -16.12 -8.95 -16.82
N THR A 252 -16.82 -9.25 -17.91
CA THR A 252 -18.08 -8.61 -18.29
C THR A 252 -19.26 -9.48 -17.94
N PHE A 253 -20.27 -8.88 -17.30
CA PHE A 253 -21.44 -9.57 -16.80
C PHE A 253 -22.72 -8.80 -17.13
N ASP A 254 -23.77 -9.55 -17.43
CA ASP A 254 -25.10 -8.96 -17.63
C ASP A 254 -25.65 -8.44 -16.29
N LEU A 255 -26.28 -7.26 -16.35
CA LEU A 255 -27.09 -6.74 -15.26
C LEU A 255 -28.47 -7.39 -15.29
N PHE A 256 -28.95 -7.76 -14.10
CA PHE A 256 -30.22 -8.43 -13.93
C PHE A 256 -31.37 -7.55 -14.40
N THR A 257 -32.30 -8.18 -15.11
CA THR A 257 -33.53 -7.57 -15.61
C THR A 257 -34.70 -7.87 -14.68
N GLY A 258 -35.30 -6.83 -14.11
CA GLY A 258 -36.53 -6.93 -13.30
C GLY A 258 -36.37 -6.44 -11.87
N ILE A 259 -37.02 -7.14 -10.93
CA ILE A 259 -37.01 -6.80 -9.50
C ILE A 259 -36.02 -7.72 -8.78
N SER A 260 -34.96 -7.15 -8.21
CA SER A 260 -33.98 -7.88 -7.40
C SER A 260 -34.58 -8.32 -6.07
N ASP A 261 -34.21 -9.52 -5.63
CA ASP A 261 -34.43 -10.01 -4.26
C ASP A 261 -33.33 -9.55 -3.29
N GLY A 262 -32.45 -8.65 -3.74
CA GLY A 262 -31.28 -8.16 -3.02
C GLY A 262 -30.01 -8.97 -3.28
N THR A 263 -30.08 -10.10 -4.00
CA THR A 263 -28.92 -10.96 -4.34
C THR A 263 -28.44 -10.80 -5.78
N LYS A 264 -29.12 -9.97 -6.58
CA LYS A 264 -28.82 -9.82 -8.00
C LYS A 264 -27.86 -8.68 -8.24
N ARG A 265 -26.98 -8.87 -9.24
CA ARG A 265 -26.19 -7.81 -9.83
C ARG A 265 -27.10 -6.92 -10.66
N ILE A 266 -27.37 -5.69 -10.24
CA ILE A 266 -28.43 -4.86 -10.83
C ILE A 266 -28.09 -3.37 -10.73
N GLY A 267 -28.51 -2.60 -11.74
CA GLY A 267 -28.47 -1.14 -11.71
C GLY A 267 -29.84 -0.53 -11.46
N TYR A 268 -29.86 0.58 -10.74
CA TYR A 268 -31.05 1.40 -10.48
C TYR A 268 -30.77 2.86 -10.83
N TYR A 269 -31.78 3.54 -11.35
CA TYR A 269 -31.75 4.97 -11.59
C TYR A 269 -33.06 5.61 -11.14
N ASP A 270 -32.98 6.70 -10.41
CA ASP A 270 -34.11 7.53 -10.01
C ASP A 270 -33.83 8.98 -10.40
N PRO A 271 -34.59 9.59 -11.34
CA PRO A 271 -34.37 10.97 -11.76
C PRO A 271 -34.81 12.02 -10.73
N ASN A 272 -35.38 11.60 -9.58
CA ASN A 272 -35.94 12.47 -8.54
C ASN A 272 -37.02 13.45 -9.05
N THR A 273 -37.80 13.01 -10.04
CA THR A 273 -38.93 13.78 -10.59
C THR A 273 -40.28 13.39 -9.98
N GLY A 274 -40.27 12.63 -8.87
CA GLY A 274 -41.47 12.07 -8.23
C GLY A 274 -42.07 10.86 -8.95
N GLY A 275 -41.31 10.25 -9.86
CA GLY A 275 -41.64 8.96 -10.49
C GLY A 275 -41.17 7.76 -9.66
N GLU A 276 -41.24 6.57 -10.26
CA GLU A 276 -40.73 5.34 -9.66
C GLU A 276 -39.22 5.19 -9.89
N THR A 277 -38.55 4.40 -9.05
CA THR A 277 -37.16 3.99 -9.30
C THR A 277 -37.10 2.97 -10.43
N LEU A 278 -36.32 3.26 -11.46
CA LEU A 278 -36.14 2.42 -12.64
C LEU A 278 -35.03 1.38 -12.40
N SER A 279 -35.13 0.20 -12.99
CA SER A 279 -34.10 -0.84 -12.91
C SER A 279 -33.51 -1.21 -14.27
N SER A 280 -32.30 -1.78 -14.25
CA SER A 280 -31.55 -2.14 -15.45
C SER A 280 -32.27 -3.22 -16.27
N ASN A 281 -32.53 -2.94 -17.54
CA ASN A 281 -33.05 -3.87 -18.52
C ASN A 281 -32.92 -3.31 -19.95
N PRO A 282 -31.99 -3.81 -20.79
CA PRO A 282 -30.83 -4.64 -20.46
C PRO A 282 -29.67 -3.78 -19.93
N GLY A 283 -28.55 -4.42 -19.56
CA GLY A 283 -27.32 -3.72 -19.21
C GLY A 283 -26.16 -4.66 -18.95
N THR A 284 -24.95 -4.11 -18.85
CA THR A 284 -23.73 -4.85 -18.51
C THR A 284 -22.83 -4.07 -17.56
N ILE A 285 -21.98 -4.79 -16.84
CA ILE A 285 -20.87 -4.24 -16.05
C ILE A 285 -19.60 -5.05 -16.35
N THR A 286 -18.50 -4.37 -16.59
CA THR A 286 -17.17 -4.95 -16.79
C THR A 286 -16.28 -4.59 -15.60
N ILE A 287 -15.91 -5.59 -14.82
CA ILE A 287 -15.04 -5.45 -13.64
C ILE A 287 -13.60 -5.71 -14.09
N THR A 288 -12.74 -4.71 -13.90
CA THR A 288 -11.31 -4.78 -14.29
C THR A 288 -10.40 -4.97 -13.09
N GLU A 289 -10.81 -4.51 -11.91
CA GLU A 289 -10.14 -4.78 -10.64
C GLU A 289 -11.19 -5.06 -9.57
N PHE A 290 -10.93 -6.06 -8.74
CA PHE A 290 -11.81 -6.42 -7.62
C PHE A 290 -11.00 -7.13 -6.56
N SER A 291 -11.14 -6.70 -5.31
CA SER A 291 -10.68 -7.45 -4.15
C SER A 291 -11.69 -7.30 -3.02
N SER A 292 -12.30 -8.42 -2.64
CA SER A 292 -13.12 -8.52 -1.44
C SER A 292 -12.31 -8.41 -0.15
N PHE A 293 -10.98 -8.33 -0.24
CA PHE A 293 -10.10 -8.24 0.92
C PHE A 293 -9.54 -6.83 1.14
N THR A 294 -9.07 -6.14 0.10
CA THR A 294 -8.66 -4.73 0.24
C THR A 294 -9.80 -3.75 0.02
N GLY A 295 -10.94 -4.25 -0.43
CA GLY A 295 -12.09 -3.41 -0.68
C GLY A 295 -12.07 -2.69 -2.02
N LYS A 296 -11.24 -3.11 -2.98
CA LYS A 296 -11.14 -2.45 -4.28
C LYS A 296 -12.24 -2.93 -5.22
N LEU A 297 -12.86 -2.02 -5.96
CA LEU A 297 -13.67 -2.35 -7.13
C LEU A 297 -13.50 -1.27 -8.20
N VAL A 298 -13.00 -1.67 -9.38
CA VAL A 298 -12.92 -0.83 -10.59
C VAL A 298 -13.74 -1.49 -11.68
N ALA A 299 -14.68 -0.72 -12.24
CA ALA A 299 -15.56 -1.23 -13.28
C ALA A 299 -16.06 -0.15 -14.24
N THR A 300 -16.45 -0.58 -15.43
CA THR A 300 -17.30 0.20 -16.35
C THR A 300 -18.68 -0.44 -16.45
N PHE A 301 -19.72 0.35 -16.71
CA PHE A 301 -21.10 -0.15 -16.80
C PHE A 301 -21.95 0.67 -17.76
N GLU A 302 -22.99 0.04 -18.30
CA GLU A 302 -24.03 0.68 -19.09
C GLU A 302 -25.34 -0.10 -18.95
N PHE A 303 -26.48 0.60 -18.92
CA PHE A 303 -27.78 -0.04 -18.91
C PHE A 303 -28.92 0.88 -19.36
N THR A 304 -29.99 0.27 -19.83
CA THR A 304 -31.29 0.93 -20.01
C THR A 304 -32.06 0.83 -18.71
N ALA A 305 -32.37 1.96 -18.06
CA ALA A 305 -33.19 2.00 -16.87
C ALA A 305 -34.67 2.12 -17.28
N GLN A 306 -35.50 1.21 -16.81
CA GLN A 306 -36.94 1.20 -17.08
C GLN A 306 -37.73 0.61 -15.91
N ASP A 307 -39.03 0.86 -15.85
CA ASP A 307 -39.90 0.25 -14.83
C ASP A 307 -39.95 -1.27 -15.02
N PRO A 308 -39.59 -2.07 -14.00
CA PRO A 308 -39.63 -3.53 -14.08
C PRO A 308 -41.06 -4.10 -14.19
N LEU A 309 -42.10 -3.34 -13.84
CA LEU A 309 -43.50 -3.73 -13.98
C LEU A 309 -44.14 -3.24 -15.29
N GLY A 310 -43.51 -2.25 -15.95
CA GLY A 310 -43.95 -1.69 -17.22
C GLY A 310 -45.20 -0.80 -17.14
N GLU A 311 -45.53 -0.29 -15.95
CA GLU A 311 -46.62 0.65 -15.72
C GLU A 311 -46.17 2.09 -16.00
N ASP A 312 -44.91 2.43 -15.69
CA ASP A 312 -44.27 3.68 -16.07
C ASP A 312 -43.53 3.50 -17.42
N PRO A 313 -43.89 4.25 -18.48
CA PRO A 313 -43.25 4.17 -19.79
C PRO A 313 -41.89 4.88 -19.85
N THR A 314 -41.40 5.46 -18.75
CA THR A 314 -40.12 6.16 -18.69
C THR A 314 -38.97 5.19 -18.94
N VAL A 315 -38.07 5.58 -19.85
CA VAL A 315 -36.86 4.86 -20.21
C VAL A 315 -35.71 5.84 -20.20
N VAL A 316 -34.63 5.51 -19.50
CA VAL A 316 -33.42 6.34 -19.40
C VAL A 316 -32.20 5.51 -19.78
N GLN A 317 -31.35 6.03 -20.66
CA GLN A 317 -30.11 5.38 -21.04
C GLN A 317 -28.97 5.80 -20.11
N ILE A 318 -28.45 4.86 -19.33
CA ILE A 318 -27.24 5.02 -18.54
C ILE A 318 -26.06 4.51 -19.36
N THR A 319 -25.16 5.42 -19.72
CA THR A 319 -24.03 5.16 -20.63
C THR A 319 -22.75 5.74 -20.05
N GLU A 320 -21.59 5.31 -20.57
CA GLU A 320 -20.26 5.79 -20.13
C GLU A 320 -20.04 5.65 -18.62
N GLY A 321 -20.71 4.68 -17.98
CA GLY A 321 -20.57 4.41 -16.57
C GLY A 321 -19.16 3.94 -16.25
N ASN A 322 -18.51 4.57 -15.29
CA ASN A 322 -17.28 4.10 -14.69
C ASN A 322 -17.32 4.32 -13.18
N LEU A 323 -16.61 3.46 -12.46
CA LEU A 323 -16.41 3.60 -11.03
C LEU A 323 -15.02 3.07 -10.67
N ASP A 324 -14.40 3.75 -9.71
CA ASP A 324 -13.20 3.32 -9.02
C ASP A 324 -13.43 3.59 -7.53
N ILE A 325 -13.83 2.55 -6.79
CA ILE A 325 -14.20 2.68 -5.38
C ILE A 325 -13.31 1.83 -4.47
N HIS A 326 -13.25 2.26 -3.22
CA HIS A 326 -12.86 1.43 -2.09
C HIS A 326 -14.08 1.19 -1.18
N PHE A 327 -14.21 -0.02 -0.65
CA PHE A 327 -15.23 -0.43 0.33
C PHE A 327 -14.56 -1.06 1.55
N GLU A 328 -15.15 -0.97 2.73
CA GLU A 328 -14.65 -1.70 3.91
C GLU A 328 -15.09 -3.17 3.79
N PRO A 329 -14.17 -4.14 3.67
CA PRO A 329 -14.50 -5.56 3.70
C PRO A 329 -15.10 -5.96 5.05
N THR A 330 -16.03 -6.90 5.04
CA THR A 330 -16.58 -7.45 6.28
C THR A 330 -15.51 -8.27 7.02
N PRO A 331 -15.05 -7.86 8.22
CA PRO A 331 -13.99 -8.57 8.93
C PRO A 331 -14.43 -9.97 9.34
N GLY A 332 -13.59 -10.98 9.07
CA GLY A 332 -13.71 -12.30 9.69
C GLY A 332 -13.95 -13.50 8.77
N ASN A 333 -13.93 -13.34 7.45
CA ASN A 333 -14.05 -14.48 6.51
C ASN A 333 -12.95 -14.45 5.44
N ILE A 334 -11.66 -14.46 5.81
CA ILE A 334 -10.62 -14.86 4.85
C ILE A 334 -10.76 -16.38 4.66
N THR A 335 -11.52 -16.78 3.65
CA THR A 335 -11.51 -18.17 3.19
C THR A 335 -10.37 -18.26 2.19
N LEU A 336 -9.27 -18.94 2.54
CA LEU A 336 -8.20 -19.25 1.59
C LEU A 336 -8.84 -19.90 0.37
N ALA A 337 -8.65 -19.29 -0.79
CA ALA A 337 -9.22 -19.75 -2.04
C ALA A 337 -8.08 -20.15 -2.97
N PHE A 338 -8.24 -21.29 -3.64
CA PHE A 338 -7.33 -21.72 -4.70
C PHE A 338 -8.14 -22.50 -5.73
N GLU A 339 -8.28 -21.91 -6.91
CA GLU A 339 -9.06 -22.46 -8.01
C GLU A 339 -8.26 -22.41 -9.30
N ALA A 340 -8.52 -23.34 -10.22
CA ALA A 340 -7.97 -23.36 -11.57
C ALA A 340 -8.80 -24.28 -12.47
N ASP A 341 -8.48 -24.33 -13.76
CA ASP A 341 -8.92 -25.38 -14.67
C ASP A 341 -7.72 -26.24 -15.10
N ILE A 342 -7.87 -27.58 -15.04
CA ILE A 342 -6.91 -28.55 -15.57
C ILE A 342 -7.49 -29.18 -16.83
N ASP A 343 -6.87 -28.90 -17.98
CA ASP A 343 -7.35 -29.30 -19.32
C ASP A 343 -8.83 -28.91 -19.56
N GLY A 344 -9.23 -27.76 -19.01
CA GLY A 344 -10.59 -27.23 -19.09
C GLY A 344 -11.59 -27.83 -18.10
N ASN A 345 -11.15 -28.68 -17.16
CA ASN A 345 -11.98 -29.17 -16.06
C ASN A 345 -11.66 -28.40 -14.77
N GLY A 346 -12.70 -27.97 -14.05
CA GLY A 346 -12.53 -27.19 -12.82
C GLY A 346 -11.79 -27.95 -11.72
N PHE A 347 -10.87 -27.25 -11.08
CA PHE A 347 -10.14 -27.61 -9.87
C PHE A 347 -10.48 -26.58 -8.79
N THR A 348 -11.22 -27.00 -7.78
CA THR A 348 -11.48 -26.19 -6.57
C THR A 348 -10.84 -26.93 -5.40
N ALA A 349 -9.83 -26.31 -4.78
CA ALA A 349 -9.05 -26.98 -3.76
C ALA A 349 -9.91 -27.43 -2.57
N GLU A 350 -9.80 -28.69 -2.18
CA GLU A 350 -10.39 -29.21 -0.92
C GLU A 350 -9.53 -28.81 0.29
N SER A 351 -8.24 -28.57 0.05
CA SER A 351 -7.29 -28.10 1.05
C SER A 351 -6.23 -27.23 0.39
N VAL A 352 -5.82 -26.18 1.11
CA VAL A 352 -4.71 -25.29 0.74
C VAL A 352 -3.78 -25.21 1.94
N THR A 353 -2.48 -25.41 1.70
CA THR A 353 -1.44 -25.24 2.71
C THR A 353 -0.41 -24.25 2.21
N VAL A 354 0.01 -23.34 3.08
CA VAL A 354 1.05 -22.37 2.80
C VAL A 354 2.22 -22.68 3.72
N THR A 355 3.43 -22.74 3.15
CA THR A 355 4.64 -22.94 3.93
C THR A 355 5.72 -21.97 3.45
N ASN A 356 6.61 -21.59 4.35
CA ASN A 356 7.79 -20.82 4.03
C ASN A 356 9.02 -21.71 4.20
N ASN A 357 9.78 -21.87 3.12
CA ASN A 357 10.99 -22.66 3.06
C ASN A 357 12.17 -21.79 2.62
N THR A 358 13.38 -22.34 2.64
CA THR A 358 14.58 -21.66 2.17
C THR A 358 15.23 -22.46 1.04
N PHE A 359 15.52 -21.79 -0.07
CA PHE A 359 16.28 -22.33 -1.19
C PHE A 359 17.45 -21.41 -1.51
N ASN A 360 18.69 -21.90 -1.46
CA ASN A 360 19.91 -21.09 -1.63
C ASN A 360 19.91 -19.79 -0.79
N GLU A 361 19.49 -19.89 0.47
CA GLU A 361 19.38 -18.74 1.40
C GLU A 361 18.26 -17.73 1.06
N ILE A 362 17.44 -18.00 0.04
CA ILE A 362 16.27 -17.22 -0.34
C ILE A 362 15.00 -17.83 0.26
N SER A 363 14.14 -17.02 0.87
CA SER A 363 12.84 -17.44 1.41
C SER A 363 11.86 -17.67 0.26
N ILE A 364 11.32 -18.89 0.19
CA ILE A 364 10.37 -19.35 -0.82
C ILE A 364 9.04 -19.62 -0.13
N ILE A 365 8.00 -18.94 -0.57
CA ILE A 365 6.62 -19.30 -0.24
C ILE A 365 6.20 -20.43 -1.15
N THR A 366 5.69 -21.49 -0.55
CA THR A 366 5.08 -22.63 -1.23
C THR A 366 3.60 -22.67 -0.88
N ILE A 367 2.74 -22.47 -1.88
CA ILE A 367 1.31 -22.75 -1.81
C ILE A 367 1.10 -24.14 -2.39
N ALA A 368 0.50 -25.06 -1.64
CA ALA A 368 0.08 -26.36 -2.16
C ALA A 368 -1.43 -26.55 -1.97
N ALA A 369 -2.13 -26.73 -3.07
CA ALA A 369 -3.56 -26.91 -3.15
C ALA A 369 -3.89 -28.32 -3.64
N THR A 370 -4.77 -29.04 -2.95
CA THR A 370 -5.09 -30.44 -3.24
C THR A 370 -6.59 -30.65 -3.42
N MET A 371 -6.98 -31.43 -4.43
CA MET A 371 -8.35 -31.87 -4.69
C MET A 371 -8.34 -33.31 -5.20
N GLY A 372 -9.07 -34.23 -4.53
CA GLY A 372 -9.26 -35.58 -5.07
C GLY A 372 -7.97 -36.39 -5.29
N GLY A 373 -6.87 -36.02 -4.62
CA GLY A 373 -5.56 -36.62 -4.80
C GLY A 373 -4.69 -35.97 -5.88
N GLU A 374 -5.14 -34.93 -6.57
CA GLU A 374 -4.32 -34.08 -7.44
C GLU A 374 -3.80 -32.88 -6.64
N THR A 375 -2.59 -32.41 -6.96
CA THR A 375 -1.99 -31.25 -6.29
C THR A 375 -1.48 -30.23 -7.30
N ILE A 376 -1.83 -28.96 -7.12
CA ILE A 376 -1.17 -27.82 -7.74
C ILE A 376 -0.34 -27.13 -6.67
N GLN A 377 0.93 -26.86 -6.97
CA GLN A 377 1.86 -26.15 -6.10
C GLN A 377 2.42 -24.93 -6.83
N LEU A 378 2.51 -23.80 -6.12
CA LEU A 378 3.17 -22.58 -6.58
C LEU A 378 4.30 -22.25 -5.61
N ASP A 379 5.51 -22.10 -6.13
CA ASP A 379 6.69 -21.67 -5.40
C ASP A 379 7.14 -20.30 -5.90
N PHE A 380 7.34 -19.34 -5.00
CA PHE A 380 7.83 -18.01 -5.36
C PHE A 380 8.65 -17.34 -4.24
N PRO A 381 9.66 -16.51 -4.59
CA PRO A 381 10.48 -15.78 -3.63
C PRO A 381 9.73 -14.58 -3.04
N MET A 382 9.42 -14.62 -1.75
CA MET A 382 8.69 -13.53 -1.08
C MET A 382 9.34 -12.16 -1.28
N ALA A 383 10.66 -12.09 -1.16
CA ALA A 383 11.41 -10.84 -1.22
C ALA A 383 11.59 -10.27 -2.64
N ALA A 384 11.24 -11.04 -3.68
CA ALA A 384 11.43 -10.63 -5.08
C ALA A 384 10.13 -10.51 -5.86
N VAL A 385 8.98 -10.62 -5.18
CA VAL A 385 7.66 -10.41 -5.77
C VAL A 385 6.95 -9.24 -5.09
N SER A 386 6.37 -8.37 -5.91
CA SER A 386 5.38 -7.35 -5.57
C SER A 386 4.15 -7.53 -6.47
N GLU A 387 3.15 -6.65 -6.36
CA GLU A 387 2.09 -6.57 -7.37
C GLU A 387 2.69 -6.46 -8.79
N GLY A 388 2.14 -7.22 -9.73
CA GLY A 388 2.65 -7.33 -11.08
C GLY A 388 2.61 -8.75 -11.64
N THR A 389 3.00 -8.88 -12.93
CA THR A 389 3.00 -10.15 -13.66
C THR A 389 4.41 -10.63 -13.94
N TYR A 390 4.63 -11.92 -13.68
CA TYR A 390 5.90 -12.61 -13.76
C TYR A 390 5.79 -13.84 -14.66
N GLY A 391 6.89 -14.19 -15.32
CA GLY A 391 7.01 -15.46 -16.03
C GLY A 391 7.29 -16.61 -15.07
N MET A 392 6.73 -17.78 -15.35
CA MET A 392 7.01 -18.99 -14.60
C MET A 392 8.11 -19.81 -15.27
N SER A 393 8.90 -20.51 -14.45
CA SER A 393 10.07 -21.29 -14.85
C SER A 393 9.86 -22.79 -14.59
N PRO A 394 10.57 -23.68 -15.30
CA PRO A 394 10.42 -25.13 -15.11
C PRO A 394 11.04 -25.66 -13.82
N ALA A 395 11.90 -24.89 -13.15
CA ALA A 395 12.55 -25.28 -11.91
C ALA A 395 13.13 -24.06 -11.17
N LEU A 396 13.38 -24.25 -9.86
CA LEU A 396 14.19 -23.34 -9.05
C LEU A 396 15.68 -23.60 -9.36
N PHE A 397 16.43 -22.55 -9.70
CA PHE A 397 17.87 -22.62 -9.92
C PHE A 397 18.61 -21.77 -8.91
N THR A 398 18.17 -20.52 -8.75
CA THR A 398 18.76 -19.56 -7.83
C THR A 398 17.88 -19.31 -6.61
N GLY A 399 16.58 -19.62 -6.70
CA GLY A 399 15.58 -19.28 -5.69
C GLY A 399 14.78 -18.03 -6.05
N ASN A 400 15.18 -17.28 -7.08
CA ASN A 400 14.42 -16.13 -7.56
C ASN A 400 13.34 -16.49 -8.60
N GLU A 401 13.24 -17.76 -8.98
CA GLU A 401 12.29 -18.21 -9.97
C GLU A 401 10.91 -18.48 -9.36
N ILE A 402 9.87 -18.28 -10.16
CA ILE A 402 8.50 -18.70 -9.82
C ILE A 402 8.22 -20.01 -10.55
N VAL A 403 7.78 -21.03 -9.82
CA VAL A 403 7.57 -22.38 -10.37
C VAL A 403 6.17 -22.87 -10.04
N GLY A 404 5.45 -23.26 -11.07
CA GLY A 404 4.20 -23.99 -10.96
C GLY A 404 4.47 -25.47 -11.10
N THR A 405 3.91 -26.28 -10.21
CA THR A 405 4.05 -27.74 -10.22
C THR A 405 2.67 -28.37 -10.16
N TYR A 406 2.41 -29.35 -11.02
CA TYR A 406 1.20 -30.17 -11.01
C TYR A 406 1.57 -31.64 -10.78
N LEU A 407 0.91 -32.26 -9.82
CA LEU A 407 0.95 -33.70 -9.55
C LEU A 407 -0.45 -34.28 -9.84
N PRO A 408 -0.62 -35.05 -10.93
CA PRO A 408 -1.90 -35.71 -11.26
C PRO A 408 -2.31 -36.78 -10.25
N THR A 409 -1.41 -37.19 -9.35
CA THR A 409 -1.71 -38.14 -8.28
C THR A 409 -0.76 -37.89 -7.12
N THR A 410 -1.30 -37.80 -5.90
CA THR A 410 -0.54 -37.52 -4.68
C THR A 410 0.49 -38.62 -4.47
N GLY A 411 1.76 -38.23 -4.34
CA GLY A 411 2.87 -39.16 -4.19
C GLY A 411 3.32 -39.84 -5.49
N SER A 412 2.82 -39.40 -6.66
CA SER A 412 3.42 -39.77 -7.95
C SER A 412 4.89 -39.38 -7.98
N ALA A 413 5.73 -40.22 -8.59
CA ALA A 413 7.15 -39.93 -8.76
C ALA A 413 7.44 -38.91 -9.87
N VAL A 414 6.45 -38.62 -10.72
CA VAL A 414 6.57 -37.67 -11.83
C VAL A 414 5.77 -36.42 -11.48
N ALA A 415 6.48 -35.31 -11.31
CA ALA A 415 5.91 -33.97 -11.19
C ALA A 415 6.04 -33.25 -12.53
N PHE A 416 5.00 -32.51 -12.91
CA PHE A 416 4.99 -31.71 -14.13
C PHE A 416 5.14 -30.24 -13.75
N THR A 417 6.11 -29.53 -14.33
CA THR A 417 6.42 -28.15 -13.95
C THR A 417 6.10 -27.17 -15.07
N SER A 418 5.98 -25.88 -14.70
CA SER A 418 5.59 -24.80 -15.59
C SER A 418 6.60 -24.51 -16.69
N ASP A 419 6.21 -24.73 -17.96
CA ASP A 419 6.98 -24.40 -19.15
C ASP A 419 6.06 -24.23 -20.40
N PRO A 420 5.67 -22.99 -20.75
CA PRO A 420 5.81 -21.72 -20.01
C PRO A 420 4.62 -21.46 -19.05
N GLY A 421 4.66 -20.34 -18.34
CA GLY A 421 3.51 -19.85 -17.56
C GLY A 421 3.60 -18.39 -17.15
N THR A 422 2.52 -17.88 -16.58
CA THR A 422 2.36 -16.54 -16.02
C THR A 422 1.85 -16.64 -14.60
N PHE A 423 2.42 -15.85 -13.70
CA PHE A 423 2.00 -15.69 -12.32
C PHE A 423 1.85 -14.20 -12.06
N THR A 424 0.68 -13.76 -11.58
CA THR A 424 0.39 -12.35 -11.32
C THR A 424 -0.01 -12.19 -9.88
N ILE A 425 0.67 -11.31 -9.15
CA ILE A 425 0.15 -10.81 -7.88
C ILE A 425 -0.71 -9.61 -8.21
N THR A 426 -2.01 -9.72 -7.93
CA THR A 426 -2.97 -8.63 -8.13
C THR A 426 -3.02 -7.73 -6.92
N THR A 427 -2.79 -8.30 -5.73
CA THR A 427 -2.82 -7.54 -4.48
C THR A 427 -1.84 -8.14 -3.49
N PHE A 428 -1.05 -7.28 -2.84
CA PHE A 428 -0.19 -7.67 -1.74
C PHE A 428 -0.36 -6.72 -0.55
N ASP A 429 -1.10 -7.17 0.47
CA ASP A 429 -1.27 -6.44 1.72
C ASP A 429 -0.25 -6.95 2.75
N GLU A 430 0.84 -6.19 2.92
CA GLU A 430 1.90 -6.49 3.88
C GLU A 430 1.43 -6.38 5.34
N ALA A 431 0.46 -5.52 5.65
CA ALA A 431 -0.03 -5.34 7.01
C ALA A 431 -0.89 -6.53 7.45
N ALA A 432 -1.70 -7.05 6.53
CA ALA A 432 -2.53 -8.22 6.77
C ALA A 432 -1.83 -9.57 6.48
N ASN A 433 -0.64 -9.52 5.87
CA ASN A 433 0.07 -10.67 5.30
C ASN A 433 -0.78 -11.45 4.29
N VAL A 434 -1.56 -10.76 3.47
CA VAL A 434 -2.46 -11.36 2.49
C VAL A 434 -1.94 -11.14 1.08
N ILE A 435 -1.93 -12.21 0.28
CA ILE A 435 -1.55 -12.17 -1.12
C ILE A 435 -2.69 -12.72 -1.97
N GLU A 436 -3.10 -11.93 -2.95
CA GLU A 436 -4.06 -12.33 -3.98
C GLU A 436 -3.37 -12.33 -5.34
N GLY A 437 -3.71 -13.31 -6.17
CA GLY A 437 -3.15 -13.37 -7.50
C GLY A 437 -3.82 -14.36 -8.42
N THR A 438 -3.32 -14.36 -9.66
CA THR A 438 -3.75 -15.26 -10.71
C THR A 438 -2.56 -16.02 -11.28
N PHE A 439 -2.80 -17.18 -11.89
CA PHE A 439 -1.76 -17.95 -12.55
C PHE A 439 -2.30 -18.77 -13.72
N SER A 440 -1.43 -19.08 -14.66
CA SER A 440 -1.68 -20.04 -15.72
C SER A 440 -0.36 -20.61 -16.21
N PHE A 441 -0.28 -21.92 -16.44
CA PHE A 441 0.92 -22.54 -16.99
C PHE A 441 0.63 -23.81 -17.77
N THR A 442 1.52 -24.13 -18.70
CA THR A 442 1.60 -25.46 -19.30
C THR A 442 2.52 -26.33 -18.46
N ALA A 443 1.99 -27.40 -17.88
CA ALA A 443 2.74 -28.37 -17.08
C ALA A 443 3.37 -29.45 -17.97
N ARG A 444 4.70 -29.65 -17.83
CA ARG A 444 5.48 -30.66 -18.58
C ARG A 444 6.42 -31.42 -17.65
N ASP A 445 6.71 -32.68 -17.97
CA ASP A 445 7.79 -33.40 -17.28
C ASP A 445 9.13 -32.78 -17.67
N ALA A 446 9.83 -32.22 -16.67
CA ALA A 446 11.14 -31.58 -16.86
C ALA A 446 12.22 -32.55 -17.37
N THR A 447 12.04 -33.86 -17.18
CA THR A 447 12.96 -34.89 -17.70
C THR A 447 12.63 -35.33 -19.13
N ALA A 448 11.50 -34.88 -19.68
CA ALA A 448 10.93 -35.30 -20.96
C ALA A 448 10.77 -36.83 -21.09
N THR A 449 10.62 -37.54 -19.97
CA THR A 449 10.40 -38.99 -19.95
C THR A 449 8.93 -39.30 -20.20
N ASP A 450 8.04 -38.54 -19.57
CA ASP A 450 6.61 -38.57 -19.78
C ASP A 450 6.21 -37.49 -20.81
N PRO A 451 5.60 -37.87 -21.95
CA PRO A 451 5.16 -36.91 -22.97
C PRO A 451 3.85 -36.20 -22.62
N ALA A 452 3.20 -36.52 -21.48
CA ALA A 452 1.98 -35.85 -21.05
C ALA A 452 2.20 -34.35 -20.84
N VAL A 453 1.17 -33.58 -21.16
CA VAL A 453 1.14 -32.12 -21.02
C VAL A 453 -0.23 -31.75 -20.46
N TYR A 454 -0.22 -30.94 -19.42
CA TYR A 454 -1.45 -30.44 -18.79
C TYR A 454 -1.54 -28.93 -18.95
N GLN A 455 -2.73 -28.42 -19.23
CA GLN A 455 -3.02 -26.99 -19.29
C GLN A 455 -3.66 -26.55 -18.00
N ILE A 456 -2.96 -25.73 -17.22
CA ILE A 456 -3.47 -25.10 -16.01
C ILE A 456 -3.85 -23.66 -16.38
N THR A 457 -5.14 -23.37 -16.40
CA THR A 457 -5.68 -22.08 -16.83
C THR A 457 -6.63 -21.50 -15.79
N ASN A 458 -6.95 -20.21 -15.91
CA ASN A 458 -7.91 -19.52 -15.03
C ASN A 458 -7.59 -19.69 -13.53
N GLY A 459 -6.30 -19.81 -13.20
CA GLY A 459 -5.86 -20.01 -11.82
C GLY A 459 -6.02 -18.74 -11.00
N THR A 460 -6.61 -18.85 -9.81
CA THR A 460 -6.70 -17.78 -8.81
C THR A 460 -6.26 -18.30 -7.46
N PHE A 461 -5.65 -17.45 -6.65
CA PHE A 461 -5.32 -17.77 -5.27
C PHE A 461 -5.51 -16.56 -4.37
N LEU A 462 -5.97 -16.83 -3.15
CA LEU A 462 -5.99 -15.93 -2.02
C LEU A 462 -5.38 -16.65 -0.84
N ILE A 463 -4.25 -16.15 -0.37
CA ILE A 463 -3.53 -16.72 0.77
C ILE A 463 -3.27 -15.68 1.86
N GLN A 464 -3.12 -16.16 3.09
CA GLN A 464 -2.58 -15.41 4.21
C GLN A 464 -1.32 -16.14 4.71
N LEU A 465 -0.23 -15.41 4.93
CA LEU A 465 1.08 -15.94 5.33
C LEU A 465 1.24 -16.12 6.83
#